data_AF-A0A1N7RP89-F1
#
_entry.id   AF-A0A1N7RP89-F1
#
_cell.length_a   1.000
_cell.length_b   1.000
_cell.length_c   1.000
_cell.angle_alpha   90.00
_cell.angle_beta   90.00
_cell.angle_gamma   90.00
#
_symmetry.space_group_name_H-M   'P 1'
#
loop_
_entity.id
_entity.type
_entity.pdbx_description
1 polymer ?
#
loop_
_entity_poly.entity_id
_entity_poly.type
_entity_poly.pdbx_seq_one_letter_code
_entity_poly.pdbx_strand_id
1 'polypeptide(L)'
;MTSRPEAGDGRAFRINRVDHTGITVSSLTDSLDFWVDVLGFQHLYTWDFKNNSFIENLVGVEGASLSLAMIEGYGHKIELLQYYSPANRKTVDARSCDAGLYPHCNVRG
;
A
#
# COMPACT_ATOMS: atom_id res chain seq x y z
N MET A 1 34.41 22.20 -34.85
CA MET A 1 33.19 22.81 -34.28
C MET A 1 32.07 21.78 -34.40
N THR A 2 31.87 20.96 -33.37
CA THR A 2 30.72 20.06 -33.26
C THR A 2 30.05 20.39 -31.93
N SER A 3 28.92 21.09 -32.02
CA SER A 3 28.11 21.53 -30.90
C SER A 3 27.59 20.33 -30.10
N ARG A 4 27.73 20.41 -28.78
CA ARG A 4 27.16 19.51 -27.78
C ARG A 4 25.63 19.49 -27.90
N PRO A 5 24.95 18.34 -27.72
CA PRO A 5 23.49 18.35 -27.66
C PRO A 5 23.06 19.19 -26.45
N GLU A 6 22.15 20.13 -26.66
CA GLU A 6 21.57 20.92 -25.57
C GLU A 6 20.81 19.98 -24.62
N ALA A 7 21.12 20.10 -23.33
CA ALA A 7 20.43 19.35 -22.29
C ALA A 7 18.95 19.71 -22.33
N GLY A 8 18.08 18.71 -22.49
CA GLY A 8 16.63 18.90 -22.41
C GLY A 8 16.25 19.65 -21.14
N ASP A 9 15.25 20.53 -21.27
CA ASP A 9 14.68 21.35 -20.19
C ASP A 9 14.58 20.54 -18.89
N GLY A 10 15.54 20.80 -17.99
CA GLY A 10 15.80 20.05 -16.77
C GLY A 10 14.76 20.37 -15.71
N ARG A 11 13.48 20.22 -16.02
CA ARG A 11 12.41 20.34 -15.04
C ARG A 11 12.61 19.25 -14.00
N ALA A 12 13.24 19.64 -12.89
CA ALA A 12 13.53 18.76 -11.78
C ALA A 12 12.23 18.07 -11.34
N PHE A 13 12.26 16.75 -11.31
CA PHE A 13 11.17 15.96 -10.74
C PHE A 13 10.94 16.41 -9.29
N ARG A 14 9.73 16.87 -8.99
CA ARG A 14 9.34 17.35 -7.66
C ARG A 14 8.26 16.44 -7.08
N ILE A 15 8.58 15.79 -5.98
CA ILE A 15 7.61 15.06 -5.17
C ILE A 15 6.84 16.07 -4.32
N ASN A 16 5.51 16.09 -4.43
CA ASN A 16 4.67 17.03 -3.70
C ASN A 16 4.22 16.49 -2.34
N ARG A 17 3.84 15.20 -2.29
CA ARG A 17 3.40 14.51 -1.07
C ARG A 17 3.41 12.99 -1.31
N VAL A 18 3.48 12.22 -0.24
CA VAL A 18 3.11 10.80 -0.22
C VAL A 18 1.61 10.70 0.03
N ASP A 19 0.87 9.94 -0.78
CA ASP A 19 -0.59 9.87 -0.64
C ASP A 19 -1.03 8.93 0.49
N HIS A 20 -0.50 7.70 0.49
CA HIS A 20 -0.78 6.67 1.49
C HIS A 20 0.31 5.57 1.46
N THR A 21 0.25 4.62 2.39
CA THR A 21 1.04 3.38 2.37
C THR A 21 0.12 2.16 2.31
N GLY A 22 0.35 1.29 1.32
CA GLY A 22 -0.36 0.01 1.21
C GLY A 22 0.25 -1.08 2.07
N ILE A 23 -0.59 -1.81 2.81
CA ILE A 23 -0.22 -2.99 3.61
C ILE A 23 -1.15 -4.14 3.24
N THR A 24 -0.57 -5.26 2.79
CA THR A 24 -1.34 -6.49 2.56
C THR A 24 -1.61 -7.20 3.89
N VAL A 25 -2.87 -7.55 4.13
CA VAL A 25 -3.33 -8.19 5.36
C VAL A 25 -4.11 -9.47 5.05
N SER A 26 -4.15 -10.39 6.02
CA SER A 26 -4.90 -11.65 5.90
C SER A 26 -6.41 -11.47 6.15
N SER A 27 -6.78 -10.50 7.00
CA SER A 27 -8.16 -10.20 7.41
C SER A 27 -8.31 -8.69 7.57
N LEU A 28 -9.24 -8.06 6.84
CA LEU A 28 -9.58 -6.66 7.05
C LEU A 28 -10.27 -6.46 8.40
N THR A 29 -11.11 -7.39 8.84
CA THR A 29 -11.80 -7.30 10.13
C THR A 29 -10.80 -7.17 11.28
N ASP A 30 -9.92 -8.16 11.43
CA ASP A 30 -8.92 -8.18 12.51
C ASP A 30 -7.97 -6.98 12.42
N SER A 31 -7.69 -6.53 11.19
CA SER A 31 -6.85 -5.36 10.97
C SER A 31 -7.56 -4.07 11.39
N LEU A 32 -8.84 -3.90 11.04
CA LEU A 32 -9.62 -2.73 11.46
C LEU A 32 -9.78 -2.69 12.97
N ASP A 33 -10.08 -3.82 13.62
CA ASP A 33 -10.14 -3.91 15.09
C ASP A 33 -8.83 -3.40 15.72
N PHE A 34 -7.68 -3.77 15.17
CA PHE A 34 -6.39 -3.29 15.67
C PHE A 34 -6.14 -1.82 15.35
N TRP A 35 -6.21 -1.43 14.08
CA TRP A 35 -5.81 -0.09 13.64
C TRP A 35 -6.79 0.99 14.13
N VAL A 36 -8.08 0.72 14.11
CA VAL A 36 -9.12 1.66 14.50
C VAL A 36 -9.33 1.61 16.01
N ASP A 37 -9.65 0.43 16.57
CA ASP A 37 -10.11 0.38 17.96
C ASP A 37 -8.96 0.40 18.97
N VAL A 38 -7.79 -0.18 18.64
CA VAL A 38 -6.62 -0.17 19.54
C VAL A 38 -5.74 1.04 19.30
N LEU A 39 -5.41 1.34 18.05
CA LEU A 39 -4.49 2.43 17.70
C LEU A 39 -5.17 3.77 17.41
N GLY A 40 -6.50 3.83 17.36
CA GLY A 40 -7.23 5.10 17.23
C GLY A 40 -7.19 5.72 15.83
N PHE A 41 -6.91 4.96 14.77
CA PHE A 41 -7.07 5.45 13.40
C PHE A 41 -8.56 5.61 13.06
N GLN A 42 -8.87 6.52 12.15
CA GLN A 42 -10.21 6.66 11.61
C GLN A 42 -10.36 5.79 10.35
N HIS A 43 -11.38 4.93 10.32
CA HIS A 43 -11.80 4.27 9.08
C HIS A 43 -12.50 5.28 8.15
N LEU A 44 -12.01 5.38 6.91
CA LEU A 44 -12.56 6.31 5.92
C LEU A 44 -13.55 5.63 5.00
N TYR A 45 -13.18 4.51 4.39
CA TYR A 45 -14.03 3.75 3.48
C TYR A 45 -13.50 2.33 3.25
N THR A 46 -14.38 1.46 2.76
CA THR A 46 -14.04 0.13 2.26
C THR A 46 -14.56 -0.03 0.83
N TRP A 47 -13.74 -0.63 -0.03
CA TRP A 47 -14.10 -1.02 -1.39
C TRP A 47 -13.85 -2.50 -1.63
N ASP A 48 -14.80 -3.12 -2.33
CA ASP A 48 -14.71 -4.52 -2.74
C ASP A 48 -14.48 -4.61 -4.24
N PHE A 49 -13.42 -5.32 -4.60
CA PHE A 49 -12.99 -5.48 -5.97
C PHE A 49 -13.08 -6.94 -6.38
N LYS A 50 -14.09 -7.22 -7.21
CA LYS A 50 -14.17 -8.49 -7.93
C LYS A 50 -13.09 -8.55 -9.00
N ASN A 51 -12.72 -9.77 -9.38
CA ASN A 51 -11.83 -10.01 -10.49
C ASN A 51 -12.34 -9.31 -11.76
N ASN A 52 -11.53 -8.39 -12.27
CA ASN A 52 -11.69 -7.73 -13.55
C ASN A 52 -10.34 -7.19 -14.03
N SER A 53 -10.27 -6.86 -15.32
CA SER A 53 -9.05 -6.35 -15.94
C SER A 53 -8.57 -5.04 -15.35
N PHE A 54 -9.45 -4.20 -14.79
CA PHE A 54 -9.03 -2.96 -14.13
C PHE A 54 -8.17 -3.27 -12.89
N ILE A 55 -8.62 -4.20 -12.04
CA ILE A 55 -7.94 -4.52 -10.79
C ILE A 55 -6.65 -5.30 -11.02
N GLU A 56 -6.65 -6.24 -11.96
CA GLU A 56 -5.43 -6.95 -12.35
C GLU A 56 -4.35 -5.98 -12.83
N ASN A 57 -4.71 -4.98 -13.65
CA ASN A 57 -3.76 -3.96 -14.12
C ASN A 57 -3.34 -2.98 -13.01
N LEU A 58 -4.26 -2.62 -12.11
CA LEU A 58 -3.99 -1.69 -11.02
C LEU A 58 -2.98 -2.27 -10.03
N VAL A 59 -3.15 -3.54 -9.65
CA VAL A 59 -2.31 -4.18 -8.62
C VAL A 59 -1.18 -5.04 -9.21
N GLY A 60 -1.21 -5.32 -10.51
CA GLY A 60 -0.23 -6.13 -11.20
C GLY A 60 -0.30 -7.63 -10.88
N VAL A 61 -1.43 -8.11 -10.35
CA VAL A 61 -1.65 -9.52 -10.01
C VAL A 61 -2.78 -10.07 -10.89
N GLU A 62 -2.45 -11.06 -11.72
CA GLU A 62 -3.43 -11.76 -12.55
C GLU A 62 -4.45 -12.50 -11.67
N GLY A 63 -5.72 -12.42 -12.03
CA GLY A 63 -6.80 -13.06 -11.32
C GLY A 63 -7.22 -12.34 -10.03
N ALA A 64 -6.71 -11.14 -9.76
CA ALA A 64 -6.85 -10.50 -8.45
C ALA A 64 -8.29 -10.15 -8.11
N SER A 65 -8.70 -10.54 -6.90
CA SER A 65 -9.87 -10.01 -6.22
C SER A 65 -9.49 -9.72 -4.78
N LEU A 66 -9.94 -8.59 -4.27
CA LEU A 66 -9.52 -8.08 -2.97
C LEU A 66 -10.55 -7.14 -2.38
N SER A 67 -10.50 -6.97 -1.08
CA SER A 67 -11.12 -5.84 -0.40
C SER A 67 -10.04 -4.90 0.10
N LEU A 68 -10.37 -3.61 0.10
CA LEU A 68 -9.48 -2.53 0.49
C LEU A 68 -10.18 -1.69 1.55
N ALA A 69 -9.50 -1.39 2.65
CA ALA A 69 -9.95 -0.40 3.62
C ALA A 69 -8.93 0.74 3.73
N MET A 70 -9.39 1.98 3.57
CA MET A 70 -8.56 3.17 3.80
C MET A 70 -8.78 3.66 5.22
N ILE A 71 -7.67 3.84 5.95
CA ILE A 71 -7.67 4.41 7.30
C ILE A 71 -6.74 5.64 7.34
N GLU A 72 -7.04 6.58 8.23
CA GLU A 72 -6.26 7.79 8.41
C GLU A 72 -6.00 8.04 9.90
N GLY A 73 -4.77 8.41 10.23
CA GLY A 73 -4.38 8.70 11.59
C GLY A 73 -3.00 9.32 11.62
N TYR A 74 -2.76 10.22 12.58
CA TYR A 74 -1.44 10.79 12.83
C TYR A 74 -0.77 11.45 11.60
N GLY A 75 -1.58 12.01 10.69
CA GLY A 75 -1.10 12.69 9.48
C GLY A 75 -0.74 11.77 8.30
N HIS A 76 -1.06 10.48 8.37
CA HIS A 76 -0.78 9.51 7.32
C HIS A 76 -2.01 8.66 7.00
N LYS A 77 -2.11 8.25 5.73
CA LYS A 77 -3.13 7.32 5.26
C LYS A 77 -2.53 5.94 5.03
N ILE A 78 -3.25 4.92 5.46
CA ILE A 78 -2.85 3.52 5.27
C ILE A 78 -3.97 2.81 4.50
N GLU A 79 -3.58 2.10 3.46
CA GLU A 79 -4.45 1.27 2.65
C GLU A 79 -4.24 -0.19 3.04
N LEU A 80 -5.24 -0.79 3.69
CA LEU A 80 -5.23 -2.20 4.07
C LEU A 80 -5.82 -3.03 2.94
N LEU A 81 -5.08 -4.02 2.44
CA LEU A 81 -5.43 -4.81 1.25
C LEU A 81 -5.56 -6.29 1.61
N GLN A 82 -6.77 -6.85 1.55
CA GLN A 82 -7.01 -8.28 1.73
C GLN A 82 -7.31 -8.95 0.40
N TYR A 83 -6.39 -9.79 -0.08
CA TYR A 83 -6.57 -10.56 -1.31
C TYR A 83 -7.33 -11.87 -1.08
N TYR A 84 -8.37 -12.10 -1.88
CA TYR A 84 -9.10 -13.37 -1.95
C TYR A 84 -8.62 -14.27 -3.07
N SER A 85 -8.12 -13.68 -4.17
CA SER A 85 -7.50 -14.41 -5.27
C SER A 85 -6.25 -13.68 -5.80
N PRO A 86 -5.28 -14.40 -6.38
CA PRO A 86 -5.26 -15.85 -6.57
C PRO A 86 -5.01 -16.62 -5.26
N ALA A 87 -5.56 -17.83 -5.15
CA ALA A 87 -5.51 -18.65 -3.92
C ALA A 87 -4.09 -19.18 -3.61
N ASN A 88 -3.16 -19.08 -4.55
CA ASN A 88 -1.77 -19.53 -4.43
C ASN A 88 -0.84 -18.49 -3.78
N ARG A 89 -1.39 -17.54 -3.00
CA ARG A 89 -0.59 -16.56 -2.26
C ARG A 89 0.41 -17.28 -1.34
N LYS A 90 1.66 -16.83 -1.35
CA LYS A 90 2.69 -17.34 -0.45
C LYS A 90 2.62 -16.57 0.86
N THR A 91 2.53 -17.29 1.98
CA THR A 91 2.84 -16.70 3.28
C THR A 91 4.36 -16.59 3.40
N VAL A 92 4.85 -15.38 3.67
CA VAL A 92 6.27 -15.14 3.90
C VAL A 92 6.50 -15.08 5.41
N ASP A 93 7.28 -16.01 5.93
CA ASP A 93 7.81 -15.93 7.30
C ASP A 93 9.03 -15.01 7.30
N ALA A 94 8.77 -13.70 7.21
CA ALA A 94 9.81 -12.68 7.12
C ALA A 94 10.21 -12.23 8.53
N ARG A 95 11.52 -12.17 8.80
CA ARG A 95 12.06 -11.57 10.01
C ARG A 95 12.29 -10.08 9.80
N SER A 96 12.40 -9.34 10.91
CA SER A 96 12.66 -7.89 10.88
C SER A 96 13.95 -7.48 10.16
N CYS A 97 14.90 -8.39 9.98
CA CYS A 97 16.17 -8.15 9.28
C CYS A 97 16.17 -8.65 7.82
N ASP A 98 15.08 -9.28 7.35
CA ASP A 98 15.00 -9.77 5.98
C ASP A 98 14.61 -8.62 5.03
N ALA A 99 15.27 -8.56 3.88
CA ALA A 99 15.04 -7.49 2.90
C ALA A 99 13.58 -7.49 2.41
N GLY A 100 12.94 -6.32 2.44
CA GLY A 100 11.55 -6.15 2.02
C GLY A 100 10.53 -6.14 3.17
N LEU A 101 10.95 -6.38 4.41
CA LEU A 101 10.11 -6.22 5.60
C LEU A 101 10.58 -5.03 6.44
N TYR A 102 9.71 -4.06 6.71
CA TYR A 102 10.02 -2.90 7.56
C TYR A 102 9.09 -2.85 8.79
N PRO A 103 9.42 -3.53 9.91
CA PRO A 103 8.54 -3.56 11.08
C PRO A 103 8.79 -2.45 12.11
N HIS A 104 9.69 -1.49 11.85
CA HIS A 104 10.04 -0.49 12.88
C HIS A 104 9.25 0.82 12.73
N CYS A 105 8.04 0.86 13.29
CA CYS A 105 7.32 2.11 13.56
C CYS A 105 7.52 2.51 15.03
N ASN A 106 8.30 3.56 15.29
CA ASN A 106 8.48 4.12 16.63
C ASN A 106 7.47 5.26 16.83
N VAL A 107 6.43 5.04 17.66
CA VAL A 107 5.50 6.10 18.05
C VAL A 107 6.04 6.73 19.32
N ARG A 108 6.42 8.01 19.27
CA ARG A 108 6.70 8.79 20.48
C ARG A 108 5.41 9.54 20.87
N GLY A 109 5.02 9.38 22.14
CA GLY A 109 3.90 10.10 22.75
C GLY A 109 4.21 11.57 23.02
#